data_AF-C1LG99-F1
#
_entry.id   AF-C1LG99-F1
#
_cell.length_a   1.000
_cell.length_b   1.000
_cell.length_c   1.000
_cell.angle_alpha   90.00
_cell.angle_beta   90.00
_cell.angle_gamma   90.00
#
_symmetry.space_group_name_H-M   'P 1'
#
loop_
_entity.id
_entity.type
_entity.pdbx_description
1 polymer ?
#
loop_
_entity_poly.entity_id
_entity_poly.type
_entity_poly.pdbx_seq_one_letter_code
_entity_poly.pdbx_strand_id
1 'polypeptide(L)'
;MDELSWGVELWDQVENIFKHETDQIGLTESYFKLFSDVQKLEHEFGKKLRKTVSVYLPRKKPDVDELSSVLTYSSIVPQILEMGVAHEASSKKLNETVVNPLKIQVENEKRSLEKQRSHWLKLNATMEQSRKQLELSWQKYVTNFKEKQKAYEVSEKAQNDIQLARVDQQKFEALYQRIMLTN
;
A
#
# COMPACT_ATOMS: atom_id res chain seq x y z
N MET A 1 -29.60 -3.16 0.90
CA MET A 1 -28.56 -3.10 -0.13
C MET A 1 -27.31 -3.54 0.58
N ASP A 2 -26.83 -4.75 0.29
CA ASP A 2 -25.58 -5.23 0.86
C ASP A 2 -24.47 -4.30 0.40
N GLU A 3 -23.72 -3.72 1.34
CA GLU A 3 -22.63 -2.79 1.02
C GLU A 3 -21.51 -3.56 0.31
N LEU A 4 -21.39 -3.32 -0.98
CA LEU A 4 -20.22 -3.71 -1.78
C LEU A 4 -18.97 -3.12 -1.11
N SER A 5 -18.12 -3.99 -0.56
CA SER A 5 -16.86 -3.60 0.06
C SER A 5 -15.70 -4.39 -0.54
N TRP A 6 -14.53 -3.76 -0.67
CA TRP A 6 -13.34 -4.44 -1.19
C TRP A 6 -12.95 -5.67 -0.36
N GLY A 7 -13.26 -5.68 0.95
CA GLY A 7 -12.99 -6.82 1.82
C GLY A 7 -13.83 -8.07 1.49
N VAL A 8 -14.95 -7.91 0.78
CA VAL A 8 -15.83 -9.01 0.36
C VAL A 8 -15.63 -9.30 -1.12
N GLU A 9 -15.63 -8.28 -1.96
CA GLU A 9 -15.60 -8.43 -3.42
C GLU A 9 -14.21 -8.76 -3.97
N LEU A 10 -13.15 -8.36 -3.25
CA LEU A 10 -11.75 -8.47 -3.69
C LEU A 10 -10.90 -9.28 -2.71
N TRP A 11 -11.53 -10.20 -1.97
CA TRP A 11 -10.89 -10.95 -0.89
C TRP A 11 -9.65 -11.76 -1.34
N ASP A 12 -9.59 -12.17 -2.61
CA ASP A 12 -8.49 -12.92 -3.22
C ASP A 12 -7.55 -12.05 -4.09
N GLN A 13 -7.79 -10.73 -4.18
CA GLN A 13 -7.08 -9.82 -5.07
C GLN A 13 -6.05 -8.93 -4.36
N VAL A 14 -5.55 -9.34 -3.20
CA VAL A 14 -4.69 -8.50 -2.35
C VAL A 14 -3.43 -7.96 -3.07
N GLU A 15 -2.82 -8.75 -3.95
CA GLU A 15 -1.65 -8.31 -4.72
C GLU A 15 -2.01 -7.20 -5.72
N ASN A 16 -3.18 -7.32 -6.36
CA ASN A 16 -3.70 -6.30 -7.27
C ASN A 16 -4.06 -5.01 -6.52
N ILE A 17 -4.61 -5.13 -5.31
CA ILE A 17 -4.87 -3.98 -4.44
C ILE A 17 -3.55 -3.30 -4.06
N PHE A 18 -2.53 -4.03 -3.62
CA PHE A 18 -1.23 -3.42 -3.30
C PHE A 18 -0.55 -2.78 -4.50
N LYS A 19 -0.69 -3.36 -5.68
CA LYS A 19 -0.23 -2.74 -6.92
C LYS A 19 -0.99 -1.44 -7.20
N HIS A 20 -2.32 -1.47 -7.15
CA HIS A 20 -3.16 -0.28 -7.32
C HIS A 20 -2.74 0.84 -6.37
N GLU A 21 -2.61 0.56 -5.07
CA GLU A 21 -2.16 1.56 -4.08
C GLU A 21 -0.75 2.09 -4.36
N THR A 22 0.17 1.23 -4.80
CA THR A 22 1.53 1.65 -5.18
C THR A 22 1.50 2.60 -6.38
N ASP A 23 0.68 2.30 -7.38
CA ASP A 23 0.54 3.12 -8.59
C ASP A 23 -0.13 4.47 -8.27
N GLN A 24 -1.15 4.48 -7.39
CA GLN A 24 -1.79 5.71 -6.89
C GLN A 24 -0.80 6.60 -6.15
N ILE A 25 0.01 6.04 -5.24
CA ILE A 25 1.07 6.79 -4.56
C ILE A 25 2.05 7.37 -5.58
N GLY A 26 2.44 6.60 -6.59
CA GLY A 26 3.33 7.08 -7.67
C GLY A 26 2.75 8.27 -8.44
N LEU A 27 1.44 8.31 -8.64
CA LEU A 27 0.76 9.46 -9.23
C LEU A 27 0.80 10.68 -8.28
N THR A 28 0.51 10.50 -6.99
CA THR A 28 0.63 11.56 -5.97
C THR A 28 2.05 12.12 -5.90
N GLU A 29 3.07 11.26 -5.99
CA GLU A 29 4.48 11.67 -6.06
C GLU A 29 4.79 12.51 -7.30
N SER A 30 4.20 12.13 -8.44
CA SER A 30 4.36 12.88 -9.69
C SER A 30 3.76 14.29 -9.57
N TYR A 31 2.60 14.43 -8.92
CA TYR A 31 2.03 15.74 -8.60
C TYR A 31 2.92 16.54 -7.65
N PHE A 32 3.39 15.93 -6.56
CA PHE A 32 4.31 16.57 -5.63
C PHE A 32 5.55 17.13 -6.34
N LYS A 33 6.17 16.32 -7.21
CA LYS A 33 7.35 16.74 -7.98
C LYS A 33 7.03 17.90 -8.91
N LEU A 34 5.94 17.81 -9.68
CA LEU A 34 5.50 18.87 -10.58
C LEU A 34 5.33 20.20 -9.83
N PHE A 35 4.56 20.21 -8.74
CA PHE A 35 4.31 21.43 -7.98
C PHE A 35 5.55 21.96 -7.26
N SER A 36 6.46 21.08 -6.81
CA SER A 36 7.76 21.51 -6.26
C SER A 36 8.61 22.21 -7.32
N ASP A 37 8.65 21.69 -8.54
CA ASP A 37 9.45 22.28 -9.62
C ASP A 37 8.84 23.60 -10.11
N VAL A 38 7.50 23.68 -10.24
CA VAL A 38 6.78 24.94 -10.52
C VAL A 38 7.03 25.98 -9.44
N GLN A 39 6.97 25.59 -8.16
CA GLN A 39 7.22 26.49 -7.03
C GLN A 39 8.64 27.06 -7.06
N LYS A 40 9.66 26.24 -7.33
CA LYS A 40 11.05 26.69 -7.45
C LYS A 40 11.22 27.63 -8.64
N LEU A 41 10.65 27.31 -9.79
CA LEU A 41 10.70 28.14 -10.99
C LEU A 41 10.13 29.53 -10.73
N GLU A 42 8.96 29.59 -10.09
CA GLU A 42 8.30 30.85 -9.71
C GLU A 42 9.15 31.67 -8.73
N HIS A 43 9.76 31.00 -7.73
CA HIS A 43 10.65 31.66 -6.77
C HIS A 43 11.88 32.27 -7.46
N GLU A 44 12.53 31.49 -8.32
CA GLU A 44 13.71 31.92 -9.06
C GLU A 44 13.40 33.07 -10.02
N PHE A 45 12.24 33.03 -10.68
CA PHE A 45 11.78 34.11 -11.54
C PHE A 45 11.63 35.41 -10.75
N GLY A 46 10.87 35.42 -9.66
CA GLY A 46 10.68 36.61 -8.82
C GLY A 46 12.00 37.19 -8.31
N LYS A 47 12.88 36.33 -7.80
CA LYS A 47 14.21 36.70 -7.31
C LYS A 47 15.09 37.30 -8.41
N LYS A 48 15.12 36.67 -9.59
CA LYS A 48 15.93 37.14 -10.73
C LYS A 48 15.38 38.46 -11.27
N LEU A 49 14.06 38.60 -11.37
CA LEU A 49 13.41 39.84 -11.78
C LEU A 49 13.81 41.00 -10.85
N ARG A 50 13.71 40.79 -9.53
CA ARG A 50 14.13 41.79 -8.54
C ARG A 50 15.60 42.17 -8.66
N LYS A 51 16.48 41.18 -8.78
CA LYS A 51 17.92 41.41 -8.93
C LYS A 51 18.26 42.19 -10.20
N THR A 52 17.60 41.87 -11.31
CA THR A 52 17.81 42.57 -12.58
C THR A 52 17.32 44.01 -12.48
N VAL A 53 16.08 44.23 -12.03
CA VAL A 53 15.43 45.54 -12.04
C VAL A 53 16.04 46.49 -11.01
N SER A 54 16.57 45.99 -9.90
CA SER A 54 17.13 46.85 -8.83
C SER A 54 18.32 47.69 -9.28
N VAL A 55 19.07 47.24 -10.29
CA VAL A 55 20.19 48.00 -10.88
C VAL A 55 19.69 49.22 -11.68
N TYR A 56 18.44 49.18 -12.14
CA TYR A 56 17.81 50.22 -12.96
C TYR A 56 16.97 51.22 -12.15
N LEU A 57 16.90 51.05 -10.83
CA LEU A 57 16.21 51.99 -9.92
C LEU A 57 16.81 53.40 -10.06
N PRO A 58 15.97 54.44 -10.22
CA PRO A 58 16.43 55.83 -10.19
C PRO A 58 17.16 56.12 -8.88
N ARG A 59 18.36 56.69 -8.97
CA ARG A 59 19.18 57.04 -7.79
C ARG A 59 18.72 58.32 -7.10
N LYS A 60 17.97 59.17 -7.80
CA LYS A 60 17.39 60.42 -7.30
C LYS A 60 15.87 60.32 -7.43
N LYS A 61 15.16 60.92 -6.48
CA LYS A 61 13.73 61.14 -6.66
C LYS A 61 13.55 62.18 -7.78
N PRO A 62 12.67 61.93 -8.75
CA PRO A 62 12.42 62.88 -9.81
C PRO A 62 11.75 64.13 -9.22
N ASP A 63 12.14 65.31 -9.71
CA ASP A 63 11.47 66.58 -9.41
C ASP A 63 10.17 66.70 -10.22
N VAL A 64 9.20 67.48 -9.72
CA VAL A 64 7.90 67.68 -10.36
C VAL A 64 8.05 68.40 -11.71
N ASP A 65 9.12 69.19 -11.86
CA ASP A 65 9.45 69.92 -13.09
C ASP A 65 10.25 69.08 -14.11
N GLU A 66 10.50 67.78 -13.85
CA GLU A 66 11.18 66.90 -14.80
C GLU A 66 10.31 66.51 -16.01
N LEU A 67 10.99 66.12 -17.09
CA LEU A 67 10.33 65.60 -18.29
C LEU A 67 9.42 64.41 -17.95
N SER A 68 8.21 64.39 -18.50
CA SER A 68 7.21 63.34 -18.20
C SER A 68 7.73 61.91 -18.39
N SER A 69 8.64 61.68 -19.34
CA SER A 69 9.27 60.37 -19.54
C SER A 69 10.12 59.89 -18.34
N VAL A 70 10.77 60.82 -17.63
CA VAL A 70 11.57 60.51 -16.43
C VAL A 70 10.67 60.18 -15.25
N LEU A 71 9.57 60.92 -15.10
CA LEU A 71 8.52 60.63 -14.11
C LEU A 71 7.89 59.26 -14.38
N THR A 72 7.54 58.96 -15.64
CA THR A 72 7.01 57.64 -16.05
C THR A 72 7.99 56.52 -15.74
N TYR A 73 9.25 56.64 -16.15
CA TYR A 73 10.28 55.64 -15.87
C TYR A 73 10.44 55.40 -14.35
N SER A 74 10.48 56.48 -13.57
CA SER A 74 10.61 56.41 -12.11
C SER A 74 9.41 55.78 -11.42
N SER A 75 8.24 55.79 -12.05
CA SER A 75 7.04 55.09 -11.57
C SER A 75 6.96 53.62 -11.98
N ILE A 76 7.46 53.26 -13.18
CA ILE A 76 7.34 51.90 -13.73
C ILE A 76 8.37 50.95 -13.11
N VAL A 77 9.62 51.39 -12.93
CA VAL A 77 10.69 50.53 -12.42
C VAL A 77 10.36 49.93 -11.03
N PRO A 78 9.84 50.70 -10.06
CA PRO A 78 9.37 50.14 -8.78
C PRO A 78 8.24 49.13 -8.92
N GLN A 79 7.29 49.35 -9.84
CA GLN A 79 6.18 48.40 -10.07
C GLN A 79 6.69 47.03 -10.54
N ILE A 80 7.73 47.00 -11.38
CA ILE A 80 8.34 45.73 -11.82
C ILE A 80 9.08 45.04 -10.65
N LEU A 81 9.66 45.80 -9.71
CA LEU A 81 10.21 45.23 -8.48
C LEU A 81 9.13 44.60 -7.60
N GLU A 82 8.00 45.30 -7.45
CA GLU A 82 6.83 44.79 -6.72
C GLU A 82 6.26 43.52 -7.37
N MET A 83 6.23 43.43 -8.70
CA MET A 83 5.89 42.19 -9.41
C MET A 83 6.80 41.04 -8.97
N GLY A 84 8.11 41.26 -8.91
CA GLY A 84 9.05 40.23 -8.45
C GLY A 84 8.82 39.81 -6.99
N VAL A 85 8.44 40.75 -6.11
CA VAL A 85 8.02 40.44 -4.72
C VAL A 85 6.74 39.61 -4.71
N ALA A 86 5.77 39.94 -5.57
CA ALA A 86 4.51 39.21 -5.68
C ALA A 86 4.72 37.75 -6.16
N HIS A 87 5.62 37.53 -7.13
CA HIS A 87 6.02 36.18 -7.56
C HIS A 87 6.68 35.38 -6.42
N GLU A 88 7.58 35.99 -5.65
CA GLU A 88 8.17 35.33 -4.47
C GLU A 88 7.12 34.97 -3.41
N ALA A 89 6.16 35.87 -3.15
CA ALA A 89 5.05 35.64 -2.21
C ALA A 89 4.10 34.54 -2.71
N SER A 90 3.78 34.52 -4.01
CA SER A 90 2.98 33.48 -4.67
C SER A 90 3.66 32.11 -4.54
N SER A 91 4.97 32.05 -4.83
CA SER A 91 5.76 30.84 -4.67
C SER A 91 5.78 30.34 -3.21
N LYS A 92 5.95 31.24 -2.24
CA LYS A 92 5.90 30.87 -0.82
C LYS A 92 4.53 30.30 -0.45
N LYS A 93 3.44 30.94 -0.90
CA LYS A 93 2.08 30.45 -0.69
C LYS A 93 1.88 29.06 -1.31
N LEU A 94 2.31 28.85 -2.55
CA LEU A 94 2.25 27.54 -3.23
C LEU A 94 3.01 26.46 -2.43
N ASN A 95 4.18 26.81 -1.89
CA ASN A 95 4.95 25.89 -1.06
C ASN A 95 4.19 25.48 0.21
N GLU A 96 3.60 26.45 0.91
CA GLU A 96 2.90 26.23 2.18
C GLU A 96 1.57 25.51 2.00
N THR A 97 0.79 25.87 0.97
CA THR A 97 -0.59 25.38 0.81
C THR A 97 -0.70 24.13 -0.05
N VAL A 98 0.32 23.80 -0.87
CA VAL A 98 0.28 22.67 -1.81
C VAL A 98 1.47 21.75 -1.65
N VAL A 99 2.70 22.26 -1.82
CA VAL A 99 3.91 21.41 -1.86
C VAL A 99 4.14 20.67 -0.54
N ASN A 100 4.09 21.39 0.59
CA ASN A 100 4.29 20.80 1.92
C ASN A 100 3.19 19.78 2.27
N PRO A 101 1.89 20.08 2.11
CA PRO A 101 0.82 19.10 2.29
C PRO A 101 0.98 17.85 1.42
N LEU A 102 1.29 18.01 0.12
CA LEU A 102 1.51 16.87 -0.79
C LEU A 102 2.69 16.00 -0.35
N LYS A 103 3.79 16.62 0.09
CA LYS A 103 4.94 15.88 0.63
C LYS A 103 4.54 15.02 1.83
N ILE A 104 3.83 15.62 2.79
CA ILE A 104 3.36 14.92 4.00
C ILE A 104 2.39 13.79 3.61
N GLN A 105 1.49 14.04 2.67
CA GLN A 105 0.55 13.05 2.17
C GLN A 105 1.27 11.84 1.57
N VAL A 106 2.22 12.05 0.65
CA VAL A 106 3.04 10.98 0.06
C VAL A 106 3.75 10.15 1.13
N GLU A 107 4.41 10.81 2.09
CA GLU A 107 5.14 10.12 3.16
C GLU A 107 4.21 9.28 4.05
N ASN A 108 3.02 9.79 4.33
CA ASN A 108 2.01 9.10 5.12
C ASN A 108 1.40 7.92 4.36
N GLU A 109 1.06 8.08 3.08
CA GLU A 109 0.52 7.01 2.23
C GLU A 109 1.52 5.85 2.11
N LYS A 110 2.80 6.16 1.84
CA LYS A 110 3.87 5.14 1.80
C LYS A 110 4.00 4.38 3.11
N ARG A 111 4.02 5.09 4.23
CA ARG A 111 4.10 4.49 5.57
C ARG A 111 2.89 3.61 5.87
N SER A 112 1.70 4.09 5.50
CA SER A 112 0.45 3.35 5.69
C SER A 112 0.44 2.06 4.87
N LEU A 113 0.81 2.13 3.58
CA LEU A 113 0.87 0.96 2.70
C LEU A 113 1.86 -0.08 3.21
N GLU A 114 3.06 0.33 3.65
CA GLU A 114 4.06 -0.59 4.20
C GLU A 114 3.56 -1.25 5.50
N LYS A 115 2.90 -0.49 6.37
CA LYS A 115 2.28 -1.03 7.59
C LYS A 115 1.22 -2.10 7.25
N GLN A 116 0.36 -1.85 6.27
CA GLN A 116 -0.66 -2.81 5.83
C GLN A 116 -0.05 -4.05 5.19
N ARG A 117 0.99 -3.88 4.34
CA ARG A 117 1.73 -4.99 3.74
C ARG A 117 2.37 -5.90 4.80
N SER A 118 3.02 -5.31 5.79
CA SER A 118 3.61 -6.06 6.91
C SER A 118 2.56 -6.81 7.73
N HIS A 119 1.40 -6.17 7.99
CA HIS A 119 0.30 -6.81 8.71
C HIS A 119 -0.28 -7.99 7.93
N TRP A 120 -0.53 -7.81 6.63
CA TRP A 120 -1.02 -8.86 5.75
C TRP A 120 -0.05 -10.05 5.68
N LEU A 121 1.26 -9.80 5.51
CA LEU A 121 2.27 -10.86 5.46
C LEU A 121 2.24 -11.75 6.72
N LYS A 122 2.08 -11.13 7.90
CA LYS A 122 1.97 -11.87 9.17
C LYS A 122 0.72 -12.74 9.21
N LEU A 123 -0.44 -12.17 8.87
CA LEU A 123 -1.71 -12.89 8.89
C LEU A 123 -1.70 -14.04 7.87
N ASN A 124 -1.20 -13.79 6.66
CA ASN A 124 -1.10 -14.78 5.60
C ASN A 124 -0.17 -15.94 5.99
N ALA A 125 0.96 -15.65 6.65
CA ALA A 125 1.86 -16.68 7.17
C ALA A 125 1.18 -17.57 8.23
N THR A 126 0.41 -16.97 9.15
CA THR A 126 -0.38 -17.72 10.13
C THR A 126 -1.43 -18.59 9.46
N MET A 127 -2.17 -18.05 8.48
CA MET A 127 -3.17 -18.78 7.73
C MET A 127 -2.58 -19.98 6.98
N GLU A 128 -1.43 -19.79 6.31
CA GLU A 128 -0.75 -20.86 5.59
C GLU A 128 -0.25 -21.96 6.53
N GLN A 129 0.26 -21.59 7.70
CA GLN A 129 0.65 -22.55 8.72
C GLN A 129 -0.55 -23.38 9.20
N SER A 130 -1.67 -22.74 9.52
CA SER A 130 -2.90 -23.44 9.91
C SER A 130 -3.42 -24.35 8.79
N ARG A 131 -3.37 -23.90 7.53
CA ARG A 131 -3.75 -24.71 6.37
C ARG A 131 -2.88 -25.97 6.24
N LYS A 132 -1.56 -25.83 6.41
CA LYS A 132 -0.63 -26.97 6.39
C LYS A 132 -0.89 -27.96 7.53
N GLN A 133 -1.16 -27.46 8.74
CA GLN A 133 -1.48 -28.32 9.88
C GLN A 133 -2.79 -29.09 9.66
N LEU A 134 -3.80 -28.42 9.11
CA LEU A 134 -5.08 -29.03 8.76
C LEU A 134 -4.90 -30.13 7.71
N GLU A 135 -4.13 -29.86 6.65
CA GLU A 135 -3.84 -30.84 5.60
C GLU A 135 -3.14 -32.09 6.16
N LEU A 136 -2.13 -31.92 7.01
CA LEU A 136 -1.44 -33.05 7.66
C LEU A 136 -2.38 -33.87 8.55
N SER A 137 -3.22 -33.19 9.34
CA SER A 137 -4.22 -33.84 10.19
C SER A 137 -5.24 -34.63 9.37
N TRP A 138 -5.71 -34.04 8.27
CA TRP A 138 -6.65 -34.67 7.35
C TRP A 138 -6.04 -35.90 6.67
N GLN A 139 -4.81 -35.82 6.16
CA GLN A 139 -4.11 -36.96 5.57
C GLN A 139 -3.93 -38.11 6.56
N LYS A 140 -3.55 -37.79 7.81
CA LYS A 140 -3.45 -38.80 8.89
C LYS A 140 -4.80 -39.44 9.16
N TYR A 141 -5.86 -38.64 9.27
CA TYR A 141 -7.22 -39.15 9.47
C TYR A 141 -7.65 -40.09 8.33
N VAL A 142 -7.47 -39.69 7.08
CA VAL A 142 -7.83 -40.51 5.90
C VAL A 142 -7.07 -41.83 5.88
N THR A 143 -5.78 -41.81 6.22
CA THR A 143 -4.95 -43.03 6.30
C THR A 143 -5.47 -43.97 7.39
N ASN A 144 -5.64 -43.44 8.61
CA ASN A 144 -6.14 -44.20 9.76
C ASN A 144 -7.55 -44.76 9.49
N PHE A 145 -8.41 -43.99 8.82
CA PHE A 145 -9.75 -44.43 8.44
C PHE A 145 -9.70 -45.60 7.45
N LYS A 146 -8.86 -45.52 6.41
CA LYS A 146 -8.68 -46.60 5.43
C LYS A 146 -8.13 -47.87 6.08
N GLU A 147 -7.19 -47.74 7.02
CA GLU A 147 -6.66 -48.88 7.78
C GLU A 147 -7.74 -49.53 8.64
N LYS A 148 -8.54 -48.73 9.35
CA LYS A 148 -9.67 -49.22 10.16
C LYS A 148 -10.70 -49.93 9.27
N GLN A 149 -11.06 -49.35 8.12
CA GLN A 149 -12.00 -49.95 7.18
C GLN A 149 -11.48 -51.29 6.64
N LYS A 150 -10.21 -51.37 6.23
CA LYS A 150 -9.62 -52.61 5.75
C LYS A 150 -9.57 -53.69 6.84
N ALA A 151 -9.23 -53.32 8.07
CA ALA A 151 -9.20 -54.25 9.20
C ALA A 151 -10.60 -54.77 9.55
N TYR A 152 -11.62 -53.89 9.48
CA TYR A 152 -13.02 -54.27 9.66
C TYR A 152 -13.46 -55.29 8.59
N GLU A 153 -13.23 -55.00 7.31
CA GLU A 153 -13.60 -55.90 6.20
C GLU A 153 -12.91 -57.28 6.31
N VAL A 154 -11.66 -57.31 6.77
CA VAL A 154 -10.93 -58.58 7.01
C VAL A 154 -11.51 -59.35 8.20
N SER A 155 -11.83 -58.66 9.31
CA SER A 155 -12.45 -59.30 10.47
C SER A 155 -13.84 -59.86 10.13
N GLU A 156 -14.68 -59.07 9.45
CA GLU A 156 -16.02 -59.47 9.04
C GLU A 156 -15.98 -60.69 8.11
N LYS A 157 -15.06 -60.71 7.13
CA LYS A 157 -14.87 -61.89 6.27
C LYS A 157 -14.44 -63.13 7.06
N ALA A 158 -13.49 -62.98 7.98
CA ALA A 158 -13.02 -64.10 8.80
C ALA A 158 -14.13 -64.67 9.71
N GLN A 159 -14.95 -63.81 10.32
CA GLN A 159 -16.06 -64.23 11.18
C GLN A 159 -17.16 -64.99 10.42
N ASN A 160 -17.35 -64.66 9.14
CA ASN A 160 -18.32 -65.33 8.29
C ASN A 160 -17.77 -66.59 7.59
N ASP A 161 -16.49 -66.91 7.74
CA ASP A 161 -15.87 -68.10 7.15
C ASP A 161 -16.04 -69.34 8.06
N ILE A 162 -16.94 -70.24 7.64
CA ILE A 162 -17.29 -71.49 8.34
C ILE A 162 -16.12 -72.49 8.35
N GLN A 163 -15.18 -72.39 7.40
CA GLN A 163 -14.01 -73.27 7.31
C GLN A 163 -12.84 -72.80 8.18
N LEU A 164 -12.89 -71.57 8.70
CA LEU A 164 -11.82 -70.99 9.50
C LEU A 164 -11.97 -71.41 10.98
N ALA A 165 -10.86 -71.83 11.60
CA ALA A 165 -10.87 -72.21 13.01
C ALA A 165 -11.23 -71.00 13.91
N ARG A 166 -12.02 -71.25 14.96
CA ARG A 166 -12.47 -70.21 15.90
C ARG A 166 -11.33 -69.38 16.51
N VAL A 167 -10.17 -69.99 16.75
CA VAL A 167 -8.97 -69.31 17.26
C VAL A 167 -8.43 -68.31 16.24
N ASP A 168 -8.49 -68.63 14.95
CA ASP A 168 -8.03 -67.73 13.89
C ASP A 168 -9.04 -66.61 13.62
N GLN A 169 -10.35 -66.88 13.71
CA GLN A 169 -11.39 -65.84 13.70
C GLN A 169 -11.16 -64.81 14.82
N GLN A 170 -10.85 -65.27 16.04
CA GLN A 170 -10.55 -64.39 17.18
C GLN A 170 -9.29 -63.55 16.98
N LYS A 171 -8.29 -64.04 16.24
CA LYS A 171 -7.08 -63.25 15.92
C LYS A 171 -7.40 -62.06 15.02
N PHE A 172 -8.24 -62.24 14.01
CA PHE A 172 -8.63 -61.15 13.11
C PHE A 172 -9.49 -60.11 13.83
N GLU A 173 -10.38 -60.53 14.72
CA GLU A 173 -11.15 -59.61 15.57
C GLU A 173 -10.25 -58.85 16.54
N ALA A 174 -9.31 -59.52 17.21
CA ALA A 174 -8.35 -58.87 18.09
C ALA A 174 -7.45 -57.87 17.35
N LEU A 175 -7.08 -58.17 16.09
CA LEU A 175 -6.33 -57.26 15.23
C LEU A 175 -7.14 -56.00 14.87
N TYR A 176 -8.41 -56.16 14.53
CA TYR A 176 -9.31 -55.03 14.26
C TYR A 176 -9.48 -54.14 15.50
N GLN A 177 -9.77 -54.73 16.66
CA GLN A 177 -9.89 -54.01 17.93
C GLN A 177 -8.60 -53.28 18.31
N ARG A 178 -7.44 -53.89 18.06
CA ARG A 178 -6.14 -53.24 18.28
C ARG A 178 -5.97 -52.00 17.41
N ILE A 179 -6.27 -52.09 16.11
CA ILE A 179 -6.17 -50.97 15.15
C ILE A 179 -7.17 -49.85 15.51
N MET A 180 -8.32 -50.19 16.09
CA MET A 180 -9.28 -49.22 16.61
C MET A 180 -8.75 -48.43 17.82
N LEU A 181 -7.91 -49.04 18.66
CA LEU A 181 -7.39 -48.46 19.90
C LEU A 181 -6.06 -47.70 19.74
N THR A 182 -5.26 -48.01 18.72
CA THR A 182 -3.92 -47.40 18.52
C THR A 182 -3.92 -46.09 17.70
N ASN A 183 -5.05 -45.70 17.11
CA ASN A 183 -5.15 -44.61 16.11
C ASN A 183 -6.32 -43.67 16.39
#